data_AF-A0A7C6YCX6-F1
#
_entry.id   AF-A0A7C6YCX6-F1
#
_cell.length_a   1.000
_cell.length_b   1.000
_cell.length_c   1.000
_cell.angle_alpha   90.00
_cell.angle_beta   90.00
_cell.angle_gamma   90.00
#
_symmetry.space_group_name_H-M   'P 1'
#
loop_
_entity.id
_entity.type
_entity.pdbx_description
1 polymer ?
#
loop_
_entity_poly.entity_id
_entity_poly.type
_entity_poly.pdbx_seq_one_letter_code
_entity_poly.pdbx_strand_id
1 'polypeptide(L)' 'MPSGPAPSPSTALLTDKYELTMIRAALADGTADRPCVFEVFARRLPAGRRYGVVAGTGRLVERLA' A
#
# COMPACT_ATOMS: atom_id res chain seq x y z
N MET A 1 18.03 -31.79 0.62
CA MET A 1 16.94 -30.95 0.07
C MET A 1 17.23 -29.51 0.45
N PRO A 2 17.45 -28.56 -0.47
CA PRO A 2 17.42 -27.17 -0.07
C PRO A 2 15.96 -26.84 0.24
N SER A 3 15.67 -26.48 1.48
CA SER A 3 14.39 -25.90 1.86
C SER A 3 14.20 -24.64 1.02
N GLY A 4 13.09 -24.56 0.27
CA GLY A 4 12.72 -23.35 -0.45
C GLY A 4 12.62 -22.16 0.51
N PRO A 5 12.76 -20.91 0.03
CA PRO A 5 12.62 -19.75 0.88
C PRO A 5 11.27 -19.80 1.61
N ALA A 6 11.30 -19.61 2.93
CA ALA A 6 10.08 -19.51 3.72
C ALA A 6 9.20 -18.39 3.16
N PRO A 7 7.86 -18.56 3.12
CA PRO A 7 6.96 -17.53 2.62
C PRO A 7 7.18 -16.25 3.42
N SER A 8 7.31 -15.13 2.71
CA SER A 8 7.41 -13.83 3.36
C SER A 8 6.12 -13.54 4.13
N PRO A 9 6.20 -12.96 5.35
CA PRO A 9 5.01 -12.63 6.11
C PRO A 9 4.12 -11.65 5.32
N SER A 10 2.81 -11.90 5.37
CA SER A 10 1.82 -11.07 4.69
C SER A 10 1.79 -9.66 5.28
N THR A 11 1.66 -8.66 4.40
CA THR A 11 1.50 -7.25 4.78
C THR A 11 0.03 -6.80 4.75
N ALA A 12 -0.92 -7.71 4.48
CA ALA A 12 -2.33 -7.37 4.29
C ALA A 12 -2.98 -6.68 5.51
N LEU A 13 -2.49 -6.97 6.72
CA LEU A 13 -2.98 -6.36 7.96
C LEU A 13 -2.08 -5.24 8.50
N LEU A 14 -1.02 -4.85 7.76
CA LEU A 14 -0.17 -3.71 8.09
C LEU A 14 -0.78 -2.41 7.55
N THR A 15 -1.97 -2.08 8.04
CA THR A 15 -2.76 -0.92 7.63
C THR A 15 -3.50 -0.34 8.84
N ASP A 16 -3.94 0.91 8.75
CA ASP A 16 -4.81 1.50 9.77
C ASP A 16 -6.18 0.82 9.78
N LYS A 17 -6.77 0.66 10.97
CA LYS A 17 -8.11 0.08 11.17
C LYS A 17 -9.20 0.79 10.35
N TYR A 18 -9.00 2.09 10.10
CA TYR A 18 -9.87 2.90 9.26
C TYR A 18 -10.12 2.25 7.89
N GLU A 19 -9.07 1.78 7.22
CA GLU A 19 -9.18 1.17 5.89
C GLU A 19 -10.04 -0.10 5.89
N LEU A 20 -9.89 -0.94 6.91
CA LEU A 20 -10.70 -2.15 7.06
C LEU A 20 -12.18 -1.82 7.30
N THR A 21 -12.47 -0.78 8.08
CA THR A 21 -13.84 -0.32 8.30
C THR A 21 -14.44 0.31 7.04
N MET A 22 -13.64 0.99 6.23
CA MET A 22 -14.06 1.57 4.96
C MET A 22 -14.39 0.49 3.93
N ILE A 23 -13.53 -0.53 3.78
CA ILE A 23 -13.80 -1.68 2.89
C ILE A 23 -15.08 -2.40 3.33
N ARG A 24 -15.27 -2.62 4.63
CA ARG A 24 -16.52 -3.21 5.16
C ARG A 24 -17.75 -2.39 4.78
N ALA A 25 -17.67 -1.07 4.87
CA ALA A 25 -18.78 -0.18 4.50
C ALA A 25 -19.06 -0.23 2.99
N ALA A 26 -18.02 -0.18 2.15
CA ALA A 26 -18.16 -0.25 0.69
C ALA A 26 -18.76 -1.57 0.22
N LEU A 27 -18.40 -2.69 0.87
CA LEU A 27 -19.03 -4.00 0.60
C LEU A 27 -20.51 -4.01 0.97
N ALA A 28 -20.88 -3.46 2.14
CA ALA A 28 -22.27 -3.40 2.59
C ALA A 28 -23.15 -2.47 1.74
N ASP A 29 -22.56 -1.41 1.20
CA ASP A 29 -23.21 -0.41 0.34
C ASP A 29 -23.20 -0.83 -1.16
N GLY A 30 -22.56 -1.95 -1.52
CA GLY A 30 -22.47 -2.42 -2.90
C GLY A 30 -21.57 -1.57 -3.82
N THR A 31 -20.70 -0.74 -3.24
CA THR A 31 -19.80 0.18 -3.96
C THR A 31 -18.34 -0.29 -3.99
N ALA A 32 -18.04 -1.48 -3.46
CA ALA A 32 -16.69 -2.04 -3.40
C ALA A 32 -16.00 -2.17 -4.77
N ASP A 33 -16.76 -2.45 -5.83
CA ASP A 33 -16.24 -2.64 -7.19
C ASP A 33 -16.20 -1.34 -8.01
N ARG A 34 -16.48 -0.19 -7.39
CA ARG A 34 -16.48 1.09 -8.08
C ARG A 34 -15.05 1.46 -8.52
N PRO A 35 -14.79 1.73 -9.81
CA PRO A 35 -13.47 2.15 -10.26
C PRO A 35 -13.01 3.45 -9.56
N CYS A 36 -11.83 3.41 -8.95
CA CYS A 36 -11.24 4.51 -8.20
C CYS A 36 -9.76 4.67 -8.57
N VAL A 37 -9.26 5.91 -8.49
CA VAL A 37 -7.84 6.23 -8.66
C VAL A 37 -7.33 6.90 -7.39
N PHE A 38 -6.13 6.51 -6.95
CA PHE A 38 -5.45 7.10 -5.80
C PHE A 38 -4.10 7.64 -6.21
N GLU A 39 -3.78 8.86 -5.81
CA GLU A 39 -2.51 9.52 -6.10
C GLU A 39 -1.70 9.72 -4.83
N VAL A 40 -0.41 9.41 -4.89
CA VAL A 40 0.52 9.61 -3.78
C VAL A 40 1.51 10.71 -4.16
N PHE A 41 1.57 11.76 -3.35
CA PHE A 41 2.47 12.89 -3.56
C PHE A 41 3.01 13.45 -2.24
N ALA A 42 4.20 14.04 -2.30
CA ALA A 42 4.77 14.77 -1.16
C ALA A 42 4.27 16.22 -1.19
N ARG A 43 3.74 16.72 -0.06
CA ARG A 43 3.24 18.10 0.05
C ARG A 43 4.34 19.16 0.12
N ARG A 44 5.56 18.77 0.50
CA ARG A 44 6.74 19.65 0.57
C ARG A 44 8.01 18.83 0.55
N LEU A 45 9.10 19.43 0.09
CA LEU A 45 10.44 18.85 0.27
C LEU A 45 10.92 19.02 1.71
N PRO A 46 11.81 18.13 2.19
CA PRO A 46 12.50 18.34 3.46
C PRO A 46 13.26 19.67 3.48
N ALA A 47 13.37 20.30 4.64
CA ALA A 47 14.05 21.58 4.78
C ALA A 47 15.48 21.53 4.21
N GLY A 48 15.85 22.54 3.42
CA GLY A 48 17.16 22.63 2.77
C GLY A 48 17.36 21.71 1.55
N ARG A 49 16.35 20.95 1.11
CA ARG A 49 16.45 20.10 -0.09
C ARG A 49 15.78 20.77 -1.29
N ARG A 50 16.45 20.74 -2.44
CA ARG A 50 15.93 21.23 -3.74
C ARG A 50 15.25 20.15 -4.58
N TYR A 51 15.38 18.88 -4.19
CA TYR A 51 14.79 17.74 -4.89
C TYR A 51 14.44 16.63 -3.88
N GLY A 52 13.51 15.75 -4.28
CA GLY A 52 13.19 14.51 -3.59
C GLY A 52 13.75 13.30 -4.34
N VAL A 53 13.87 12.17 -3.64
CA VAL A 53 14.25 10.89 -4.25
C VAL A 53 13.15 9.90 -3.92
N VAL A 54 12.63 9.22 -4.94
CA VAL A 54 11.66 8.12 -4.78
C VAL A 54 12.42 6.80 -4.80
N ALA A 55 12.17 5.95 -3.81
CA ALA A 55 12.79 4.64 -3.70
C ALA A 55 11.81 3.65 -3.04
N GLY A 56 12.04 2.35 -3.23
CA GLY A 56 11.24 1.29 -2.59
C GLY A 56 9.99 0.88 -3.35
N THR A 57 9.77 1.37 -4.58
CA THR A 57 8.65 0.95 -5.44
C THR A 57 8.72 -0.53 -5.80
N GLY A 58 9.91 -1.08 -6.06
CA GLY A 58 10.10 -2.52 -6.29
C GLY A 58 9.60 -3.37 -5.12
N ARG A 59 10.00 -3.00 -3.88
CA ARG A 59 9.51 -3.65 -2.66
C ARG A 59 8.00 -3.53 -2.51
N LEU A 60 7.39 -2.41 -2.91
CA LEU A 60 5.93 -2.27 -2.88
C LEU A 60 5.27 -3.27 -3.84
N VAL A 61 5.74 -3.32 -5.09
CA VAL A 61 5.19 -4.23 -6.11
C VAL A 61 5.35 -5.70 -5.69
N GLU A 62 6.51 -6.08 -5.14
CA GLU A 62 6.75 -7.42 -4.60
C GLU A 62 5.78 -7.84 -3.48
N ARG A 63 5.18 -6.87 -2.75
CA ARG A 63 4.22 -7.14 -1.68
C ARG A 63 2.76 -7.17 -2.15
N LEU A 64 2.52 -6.79 -3.41
CA LEU A 64 1.20 -6.81 -4.05
C LEU A 64 1.02 -8.03 -4.97
N ALA A 65 2.12 -8.64 -5.42
CA ALA A 65 2.14 -9.86 -6.21
C ALA A 65 1.89 -11.11 -5.35
#